data_AF-A0A1F3WZA5-F1
#
_entry.id   AF-A0A1F3WZA5-F1
#
_cell.length_a   1.000
_cell.length_b   1.000
_cell.length_c   1.000
_cell.angle_alpha   90.00
_cell.angle_beta   90.00
_cell.angle_gamma   90.00
#
_symmetry.space_group_name_H-M   'P 1'
#
loop_
_entity.id
_entity.type
_entity.pdbx_description
1 polymer ?
#
loop_
_entity_poly.entity_id
_entity_poly.type
_entity_poly.pdbx_seq_one_letter_code
_entity_poly.pdbx_strand_id
1 'polypeptide(L)'
;MTGRAAALYFTLLSLAVAPLHAEPQVPAAPPVAAGAAKQSSREVIQQKLQLVKMLLSQATAIERAAGSDDPAINQQSAAALALYAKANSAFNEGDMAEAEKLLDEVLRLITDISRLAPDPAKVEAEQRARYAEVLENVRGIQITYQEMRKDISPGDKQLSVIDANLERTSVLLNQAQAHAKGNRYKEAIFLLDNAYTAGVSDLNILMGSAVKSYELKFNSPVEEFAHEVTRYHSYEELIPIAYAELKPGEGNIKLSESYVQESRNGRDTALKQAAGGDHQTAIGTLQEATKRLQTALRTLGLTVPE
;
A
#
# COMPACT_ATOMS: atom_id res chain seq x y z
N MET A 1 26.24 31.36 -38.21
CA MET A 1 26.95 30.72 -37.08
C MET A 1 26.33 29.34 -36.89
N THR A 2 26.72 28.34 -37.69
CA THR A 2 27.64 27.24 -37.27
C THR A 2 27.19 26.65 -35.92
N GLY A 3 26.51 25.50 -35.80
CA GLY A 3 26.57 24.26 -36.56
C GLY A 3 27.40 23.23 -35.79
N ARG A 4 26.79 22.11 -35.36
CA ARG A 4 27.43 20.78 -35.26
C ARG A 4 26.44 19.70 -34.78
N ALA A 5 26.09 18.84 -35.72
CA ALA A 5 25.63 17.48 -35.49
C ALA A 5 26.87 16.55 -35.47
N ALA A 6 26.84 15.50 -34.65
CA ALA A 6 27.82 14.42 -34.70
C ALA A 6 27.07 13.08 -34.74
N ALA A 7 27.10 12.46 -35.91
CA ALA A 7 26.79 11.07 -36.15
C ALA A 7 28.08 10.25 -35.99
N LEU A 8 28.00 9.07 -35.39
CA LEU A 8 29.08 8.09 -35.39
C LEU A 8 28.52 6.74 -35.85
N TYR A 9 29.08 6.30 -36.97
CA TYR A 9 28.77 5.09 -37.71
C TYR A 9 29.71 3.95 -37.27
N PHE A 10 29.17 2.73 -37.28
CA PHE A 10 29.79 1.45 -37.68
C PHE A 10 31.16 1.05 -37.12
N THR A 11 31.26 -0.16 -36.56
CA THR A 11 31.74 -1.33 -37.32
C THR A 11 31.55 -2.65 -36.56
N LEU A 12 30.98 -3.63 -37.27
CA LEU A 12 31.01 -5.07 -36.97
C LEU A 12 32.40 -5.62 -37.29
N LEU A 13 32.98 -6.43 -36.40
CA LEU A 13 34.08 -7.33 -36.74
C LEU A 13 33.79 -8.71 -36.13
N SER A 14 33.44 -9.65 -37.01
CA SER A 14 33.36 -11.08 -36.75
C SER A 14 34.75 -11.70 -36.94
N LEU A 15 35.19 -12.52 -36.00
CA LEU A 15 36.31 -13.44 -36.16
C LEU A 15 36.00 -14.76 -35.44
N ALA A 16 36.23 -15.84 -36.17
CA ALA A 16 35.84 -17.20 -35.86
C ALA A 16 37.08 -18.07 -35.54
N VAL A 17 36.87 -19.01 -34.61
CA VAL A 17 37.45 -20.37 -34.49
C VAL A 17 38.94 -20.51 -34.13
N ALA A 18 39.21 -21.11 -32.95
CA ALA A 18 39.67 -22.51 -32.79
C ALA A 18 39.99 -22.82 -31.30
N PRO A 19 39.71 -24.04 -30.80
CA PRO A 19 40.04 -24.44 -29.44
C PRO A 19 41.41 -25.15 -29.41
N LEU A 20 42.35 -24.62 -28.63
CA LEU A 20 43.58 -25.35 -28.27
C LEU A 20 43.45 -25.83 -26.82
N HIS A 21 43.37 -27.14 -26.67
CA HIS A 21 43.55 -27.84 -25.41
C HIS A 21 45.01 -27.69 -24.97
N ALA A 22 45.22 -27.06 -23.81
CA ALA A 22 46.44 -27.20 -23.03
C ALA A 22 46.04 -27.19 -21.56
N GLU A 23 46.09 -28.35 -20.91
CA GLU A 23 46.01 -28.47 -19.46
C GLU A 23 47.22 -27.74 -18.84
N PRO A 24 47.01 -26.73 -17.98
CA PRO A 24 48.05 -26.23 -17.11
C PRO A 24 48.10 -27.13 -15.88
N GLN A 25 49.21 -27.85 -15.70
CA GLN A 25 49.55 -28.45 -14.41
C GLN A 25 49.60 -27.34 -13.35
N VAL A 26 48.70 -27.44 -12.36
CA VAL A 26 48.64 -26.53 -11.21
C VAL A 26 49.75 -26.93 -10.22
N PRO A 27 50.77 -26.10 -9.96
CA PRO A 27 51.64 -26.31 -8.81
C PRO A 27 50.85 -26.03 -7.53
N ALA A 28 50.92 -26.96 -6.58
CA ALA A 28 50.29 -26.84 -5.27
C ALA A 28 50.75 -25.56 -4.54
N ALA A 29 49.81 -24.67 -4.25
CA ALA A 29 50.04 -23.47 -3.46
C ALA A 29 50.20 -23.82 -1.96
N PRO A 30 51.12 -23.16 -1.22
CA PRO A 30 51.27 -23.34 0.22
C PRO A 30 50.10 -22.70 1.00
N PRO A 31 49.70 -23.26 2.17
CA PRO A 31 48.59 -22.75 2.95
C PRO A 31 49.02 -21.52 3.77
N VAL A 32 48.75 -20.32 3.25
CA VAL A 32 48.97 -19.06 3.99
C VAL A 32 47.78 -18.12 3.80
N ALA A 33 46.61 -18.48 4.34
CA ALA A 33 45.42 -17.62 4.26
C ALA A 33 44.46 -17.69 5.47
N ALA A 34 44.88 -18.29 6.60
CA ALA A 34 44.02 -18.36 7.80
C ALA A 34 44.11 -17.11 8.71
N GLY A 35 45.14 -16.26 8.54
CA GLY A 35 45.36 -15.07 9.38
C GLY A 35 44.63 -13.82 8.91
N ALA A 36 44.60 -13.56 7.60
CA ALA A 36 44.02 -12.33 7.04
C ALA A 36 42.49 -12.25 7.17
N ALA A 37 41.77 -13.39 7.10
CA ALA A 37 40.32 -13.44 7.25
C ALA A 37 39.84 -13.24 8.71
N LYS A 38 40.69 -13.53 9.71
CA LYS A 38 40.36 -13.33 11.14
C LYS A 38 40.50 -11.87 11.57
N GLN A 39 41.43 -11.14 10.97
CA GLN A 39 41.65 -9.72 11.26
C GLN A 39 40.46 -8.87 10.79
N SER A 40 39.89 -9.18 9.62
CA SER A 40 38.68 -8.52 9.14
C SER A 40 37.44 -8.81 10.00
N SER A 41 37.29 -10.04 10.52
CA SER A 41 36.16 -10.41 11.38
C SER A 41 36.18 -9.67 12.73
N ARG A 42 37.36 -9.55 13.35
CA ARG A 42 37.51 -8.82 14.62
C ARG A 42 37.20 -7.33 14.47
N GLU A 43 37.67 -6.70 13.41
CA GLU A 43 37.42 -5.29 13.13
C GLU A 43 35.93 -5.00 12.91
N VAL A 44 35.23 -5.86 12.14
CA VAL A 44 33.78 -5.75 11.92
C VAL A 44 33.01 -5.87 13.23
N ILE A 45 33.33 -6.86 14.08
CA ILE A 45 32.66 -7.02 15.38
C ILE A 45 32.96 -5.86 16.32
N GLN A 46 34.18 -5.30 16.27
CA GLN A 46 34.54 -4.12 17.04
C GLN A 46 33.72 -2.89 16.61
N GLN A 47 33.53 -2.68 15.30
CA GLN A 47 32.65 -1.62 14.79
C GLN A 47 31.20 -1.84 15.24
N LYS A 48 30.71 -3.08 15.19
CA LYS A 48 29.37 -3.44 15.67
C LYS A 48 29.20 -3.20 17.17
N LEU A 49 30.19 -3.54 17.99
CA LEU A 49 30.23 -3.21 19.42
C LEU A 49 30.12 -1.71 19.66
N GLN A 50 30.88 -0.90 18.91
CA GLN A 50 30.83 0.56 19.02
C GLN A 50 29.45 1.11 18.62
N LEU A 51 28.87 0.60 17.52
CA LEU A 51 27.52 0.95 17.10
C LEU A 51 26.49 0.59 18.17
N VAL A 52 26.50 -0.64 18.68
CA VAL A 52 25.55 -1.09 19.71
C VAL A 52 25.75 -0.29 21.00
N LYS A 53 26.99 0.01 21.40
CA LYS A 53 27.27 0.88 22.55
C LYS A 53 26.70 2.28 22.35
N MET A 54 26.91 2.86 21.17
CA MET A 54 26.36 4.16 20.81
C MET A 54 24.84 4.11 20.87
N LEU A 55 24.21 3.08 20.29
CA LEU A 55 22.76 2.89 20.37
C LEU A 55 22.30 2.71 21.82
N LEU A 56 22.95 1.92 22.67
CA LEU A 56 22.52 1.76 24.06
C LEU A 56 22.70 3.04 24.91
N SER A 57 23.69 3.86 24.58
CA SER A 57 24.00 5.11 25.32
C SER A 57 23.31 6.36 24.77
N GLN A 58 22.96 6.38 23.49
CA GLN A 58 22.29 7.49 22.81
C GLN A 58 20.87 7.16 22.36
N ALA A 59 20.45 5.89 22.43
CA ALA A 59 19.05 5.57 22.21
C ALA A 59 18.25 6.13 23.36
N THR A 60 17.63 7.26 23.05
CA THR A 60 16.52 7.82 23.80
C THR A 60 15.46 6.74 24.09
N ALA A 61 15.39 5.64 23.32
CA ALA A 61 14.49 4.52 23.58
C ALA A 61 14.81 3.77 24.88
N ILE A 62 16.09 3.52 25.21
CA ILE A 62 16.49 2.88 26.48
C ILE A 62 16.25 3.85 27.66
N GLU A 63 16.55 5.14 27.47
CA GLU A 63 16.28 6.16 28.50
C GLU A 63 14.77 6.34 28.74
N ARG A 64 13.97 6.37 27.67
CA ARG A 64 12.51 6.42 27.73
C ARG A 64 11.92 5.15 28.33
N ALA A 65 12.52 3.99 28.03
CA ALA A 65 12.17 2.72 28.65
C ALA A 65 12.39 2.75 30.17
N ALA A 66 13.51 3.31 30.64
CA ALA A 66 13.79 3.45 32.06
C ALA A 66 12.83 4.39 32.80
N GLY A 67 12.21 5.34 32.07
CA GLY A 67 11.13 6.19 32.57
C GLY A 67 9.72 5.63 32.37
N SER A 68 9.58 4.42 31.80
CA SER A 68 8.29 3.79 31.52
C SER A 68 7.84 2.92 32.69
N ASP A 69 6.55 2.97 33.02
CA ASP A 69 5.91 2.08 33.99
C ASP A 69 5.61 0.68 33.42
N ASP A 70 5.97 0.41 32.15
CA ASP A 70 5.73 -0.88 31.52
C ASP A 70 6.81 -1.91 31.94
N PRO A 71 6.44 -2.99 32.66
CA PRO A 71 7.39 -4.00 33.10
C PRO A 71 8.05 -4.76 31.94
N ALA A 72 7.38 -4.91 30.79
CA ALA A 72 7.93 -5.60 29.63
C ALA A 72 9.08 -4.80 28.99
N ILE A 73 8.91 -3.48 28.89
CA ILE A 73 9.92 -2.56 28.34
C ILE A 73 11.17 -2.54 29.25
N ASN A 74 10.96 -2.50 30.56
CA ASN A 74 12.03 -2.55 31.55
C ASN A 74 12.81 -3.87 31.49
N GLN A 75 12.09 -5.00 31.38
CA GLN A 75 12.71 -6.32 31.25
C GLN A 75 13.55 -6.44 29.98
N GLN A 76 13.04 -5.97 28.84
CA GLN A 76 13.78 -6.00 27.57
C GLN A 76 15.02 -5.11 27.60
N SER A 77 14.92 -3.93 28.23
CA SER A 77 16.05 -3.01 28.39
C SER A 77 17.16 -3.63 29.25
N ALA A 78 16.80 -4.26 30.36
CA ALA A 78 17.75 -4.99 31.20
C ALA A 78 18.40 -6.16 30.46
N ALA A 79 17.62 -6.91 29.66
CA ALA A 79 18.12 -8.01 28.85
C ALA A 79 19.13 -7.53 27.79
N ALA A 80 18.84 -6.41 27.10
CA ALA A 80 19.74 -5.83 26.10
C ALA A 80 21.09 -5.42 26.72
N LEU A 81 21.08 -4.77 27.89
CA LEU A 81 22.30 -4.40 28.61
C LEU A 81 23.11 -5.63 29.04
N ALA A 82 22.44 -6.66 29.56
CA ALA A 82 23.09 -7.91 29.98
C ALA A 82 23.71 -8.67 28.80
N LEU A 83 23.02 -8.73 27.65
CA LEU A 83 23.53 -9.37 26.43
C LEU A 83 24.71 -8.60 25.85
N TYR A 84 24.68 -7.26 25.87
CA TYR A 84 25.82 -6.45 25.44
C TYR A 84 27.07 -6.69 26.31
N ALA A 85 26.90 -6.81 27.64
CA ALA A 85 28.00 -7.14 28.53
C ALA A 85 28.62 -8.52 28.21
N LYS A 86 27.78 -9.52 27.93
CA LYS A 86 28.23 -10.86 27.50
C LYS A 86 28.96 -10.81 26.15
N ALA A 87 28.42 -10.07 25.18
CA ALA A 87 29.04 -9.90 23.87
C ALA A 87 30.44 -9.28 23.97
N ASN A 88 30.59 -8.28 24.84
CA ASN A 88 31.89 -7.64 25.08
C ASN A 88 32.89 -8.60 25.75
N SER A 89 32.45 -9.48 26.65
CA SER A 89 33.31 -10.54 27.23
C SER A 89 33.78 -11.52 26.15
N ALA A 90 32.85 -12.06 25.36
CA ALA A 90 33.14 -13.01 24.28
C ALA A 90 34.15 -12.43 23.27
N PHE A 91 33.98 -11.15 22.89
CA PHE A 91 34.92 -10.44 22.03
C PHE A 91 36.34 -10.35 22.62
N ASN A 92 36.44 -10.03 23.92
CA ASN A 92 37.73 -9.93 24.62
C ASN A 92 38.42 -11.29 24.77
N GLU A 93 37.64 -12.36 24.95
CA GLU A 93 38.10 -13.75 25.02
C GLU A 93 38.50 -14.32 23.64
N GLY A 94 38.16 -13.61 22.56
CA GLY A 94 38.48 -14.03 21.20
C GLY A 94 37.40 -14.86 20.50
N ASP A 95 36.26 -15.10 21.16
CA ASP A 95 35.10 -15.78 20.58
C ASP A 95 34.27 -14.82 19.74
N MET A 96 34.72 -14.63 18.50
CA MET A 96 34.09 -13.72 17.53
C MET A 96 32.68 -14.18 17.15
N ALA A 97 32.43 -15.49 17.05
CA ALA A 97 31.15 -16.02 16.61
C ALA A 97 30.04 -15.78 17.65
N GLU A 98 30.32 -16.05 18.92
CA GLU A 98 29.36 -15.79 19.99
C GLU A 98 29.15 -14.29 20.21
N ALA A 99 30.22 -13.48 20.12
CA ALA A 99 30.10 -12.03 20.19
C ALA A 99 29.17 -11.47 19.12
N GLU A 100 29.32 -11.90 17.85
CA GLU A 100 28.48 -11.47 16.74
C GLU A 100 27.00 -11.79 16.97
N LYS A 101 26.70 -13.04 17.35
CA LYS A 101 25.35 -13.53 17.64
C LYS A 101 24.69 -12.77 18.78
N LEU A 102 25.42 -12.53 19.87
CA LEU A 102 24.91 -11.75 21.00
C LEU A 102 24.60 -10.31 20.59
N LEU A 103 25.44 -9.69 19.75
CA LEU A 103 25.21 -8.33 19.25
C LEU A 103 23.98 -8.25 18.33
N ASP A 104 23.73 -9.27 17.50
CA ASP A 104 22.49 -9.33 16.70
C ASP A 104 21.24 -9.37 17.57
N GLU A 105 21.27 -10.17 18.64
CA GLU A 105 20.15 -10.22 19.57
C GLU A 105 19.95 -8.90 20.32
N VAL A 106 21.04 -8.19 20.67
CA VAL A 106 20.93 -6.85 21.24
C VAL A 106 20.28 -5.87 20.26
N LEU A 107 20.67 -5.88 18.98
CA LEU A 107 20.07 -5.01 17.96
C LEU A 107 18.57 -5.30 17.77
N ARG A 108 18.19 -6.58 17.82
CA ARG A 108 16.77 -7.00 17.78
C ARG A 108 16.00 -6.41 18.97
N LEU A 109 16.52 -6.54 20.18
CA LEU A 109 15.89 -5.99 21.39
C LEU A 109 15.81 -4.45 21.35
N ILE A 110 16.85 -3.75 20.89
CA ILE A 110 16.81 -2.28 20.75
C ILE A 110 15.69 -1.85 19.79
N THR A 111 15.49 -2.60 18.70
CA THR A 111 14.42 -2.34 17.74
C THR A 111 13.05 -2.57 18.37
N ASP A 112 12.87 -3.66 19.12
CA ASP A 112 11.63 -3.95 19.84
C ASP A 112 11.32 -2.88 20.91
N ILE A 113 12.32 -2.47 21.70
CA ILE A 113 12.19 -1.41 22.69
C ILE A 113 11.80 -0.09 22.00
N SER A 114 12.43 0.26 20.88
CA SER A 114 12.13 1.48 20.13
C SER A 114 10.69 1.51 19.59
N ARG A 115 10.11 0.33 19.30
CA ARG A 115 8.72 0.18 18.89
C ARG A 115 7.75 0.30 20.08
N LEU A 116 8.13 -0.22 21.24
CA LEU A 116 7.30 -0.19 22.46
C LEU A 116 7.34 1.18 23.16
N ALA A 117 8.49 1.85 23.12
CA ALA A 117 8.69 3.21 23.58
C ALA A 117 8.99 4.09 22.37
N PRO A 118 7.98 4.55 21.61
CA PRO A 118 8.15 5.47 20.50
C PRO A 118 8.41 6.90 20.99
N ASP A 119 9.07 7.73 20.17
CA ASP A 119 9.46 9.09 20.57
C ASP A 119 8.20 9.96 20.63
N PRO A 120 7.83 10.52 21.80
CA PRO A 120 6.59 11.28 21.94
C PRO A 120 6.53 12.48 20.99
N ALA A 121 7.66 13.15 20.72
CA ALA A 121 7.68 14.28 19.80
C ALA A 121 7.46 13.82 18.35
N LYS A 122 8.05 12.68 17.97
CA LYS A 122 7.86 12.07 16.65
C LYS A 122 6.42 11.58 16.47
N VAL A 123 5.87 10.90 17.48
CA VAL A 123 4.48 10.42 17.48
C VAL A 123 3.52 11.59 17.35
N GLU A 124 3.72 12.68 18.09
CA GLU A 124 2.87 13.87 17.95
C GLU A 124 2.99 14.48 16.55
N ALA A 125 4.20 14.59 16.00
CA ALA A 125 4.40 15.12 14.66
C ALA A 125 3.71 14.26 13.58
N GLU A 126 3.82 12.94 13.67
CA GLU A 126 3.13 11.99 12.80
C GLU A 126 1.61 12.11 12.92
N GLN A 127 1.08 12.19 14.15
CA GLN A 127 -0.35 12.39 14.38
C GLN A 127 -0.83 13.75 13.85
N ARG A 128 -0.06 14.81 14.00
CA ARG A 128 -0.40 16.13 13.46
C ARG A 128 -0.44 16.12 11.93
N ALA A 129 0.54 15.47 11.29
CA ALA A 129 0.56 15.32 9.84
C ALA A 129 -0.65 14.52 9.34
N ARG A 130 -0.95 13.38 10.00
CA ARG A 130 -2.13 12.56 9.68
C ARG A 130 -3.44 13.33 9.87
N TYR A 131 -3.57 14.09 10.95
CA TYR A 131 -4.73 14.96 11.18
C TYR A 131 -4.94 15.95 10.03
N ALA A 132 -3.86 16.60 9.55
CA ALA A 132 -3.94 17.55 8.45
C ALA A 132 -4.41 16.88 7.14
N GLU A 133 -3.86 15.71 6.82
CA GLU A 133 -4.24 14.89 5.66
C GLU A 133 -5.74 14.53 5.69
N VAL A 134 -6.21 13.92 6.79
CA VAL A 134 -7.62 13.50 6.87
C VAL A 134 -8.57 14.70 6.89
N LEU A 135 -8.17 15.81 7.52
CA LEU A 135 -8.96 17.05 7.52
C LEU A 135 -9.15 17.60 6.09
N GLU A 136 -8.10 17.57 5.28
CA GLU A 136 -8.16 17.99 3.88
C GLU A 136 -9.10 17.09 3.07
N ASN A 137 -9.00 15.76 3.25
CA ASN A 137 -9.89 14.80 2.58
C ASN A 137 -11.36 15.03 2.93
N VAL A 138 -11.69 15.22 4.21
CA VAL A 138 -13.07 15.50 4.64
C VAL A 138 -13.58 16.83 4.04
N ARG A 139 -12.74 17.87 3.98
CA ARG A 139 -13.11 19.14 3.33
C ARG A 139 -13.35 18.98 1.82
N GLY A 140 -12.51 18.19 1.14
CA GLY A 140 -12.68 17.88 -0.28
C GLY A 140 -14.03 17.19 -0.56
N ILE A 141 -14.44 16.27 0.32
CA ILE A 141 -15.76 15.63 0.24
C ILE A 141 -16.88 16.66 0.40
N GLN A 142 -16.80 17.56 1.40
CA GLN A 142 -17.82 18.59 1.60
C GLN A 142 -17.96 19.52 0.40
N ILE A 143 -16.85 19.91 -0.23
CA ILE A 143 -16.86 20.74 -1.44
C ILE A 143 -17.52 19.97 -2.59
N THR A 144 -17.09 18.73 -2.83
CA THR A 144 -17.65 17.87 -3.89
C THR A 144 -19.16 17.68 -3.72
N TYR A 145 -19.59 17.45 -2.48
CA TYR A 145 -21.00 17.37 -2.13
C TYR A 145 -21.76 18.65 -2.50
N GLN A 146 -21.24 19.81 -2.08
CA GLN A 146 -21.88 21.11 -2.33
C GLN A 146 -22.02 21.41 -3.81
N GLU A 147 -21.02 21.02 -4.63
CA GLU A 147 -21.11 21.15 -6.09
C GLU A 147 -22.17 20.22 -6.67
N MET A 148 -22.12 18.92 -6.38
CA MET A 148 -23.10 17.95 -6.90
C MET A 148 -24.54 18.27 -6.48
N ARG A 149 -24.74 18.76 -5.25
CA ARG A 149 -26.07 19.15 -4.74
C ARG A 149 -26.74 20.23 -5.59
N LYS A 150 -25.98 21.11 -6.25
CA LYS A 150 -26.55 22.18 -7.10
C LYS A 150 -27.31 21.63 -8.32
N ASP A 151 -26.91 20.46 -8.80
CA ASP A 151 -27.45 19.85 -10.02
C ASP A 151 -28.61 18.88 -9.74
N ILE A 152 -28.93 18.62 -8.46
CA ILE A 152 -29.98 17.67 -8.06
C ILE A 152 -31.26 18.43 -7.67
N SER A 153 -32.40 17.93 -8.13
CA SER A 153 -33.71 18.52 -7.84
C SER A 153 -34.05 18.50 -6.34
N PRO A 154 -34.52 19.60 -5.73
CA PRO A 154 -34.80 19.70 -4.29
C PRO A 154 -35.85 18.73 -3.74
N GLY A 155 -36.58 18.02 -4.60
CA GLY A 155 -37.64 17.08 -4.22
C GLY A 155 -37.17 15.65 -3.92
N ASP A 156 -35.88 15.34 -4.06
CA ASP A 156 -35.36 13.99 -3.80
C ASP A 156 -35.33 13.69 -2.29
N LYS A 157 -35.99 12.61 -1.88
CA LYS A 157 -36.01 12.18 -0.47
C LYS A 157 -34.62 11.83 0.05
N GLN A 158 -33.71 11.36 -0.81
CA GLN A 158 -32.34 11.01 -0.43
C GLN A 158 -31.53 12.26 -0.05
N LEU A 159 -31.78 13.41 -0.68
CA LEU A 159 -31.10 14.68 -0.35
C LEU A 159 -31.30 15.07 1.10
N SER A 160 -32.50 14.89 1.67
CA SER A 160 -32.77 15.26 3.06
C SER A 160 -31.95 14.46 4.08
N VAL A 161 -31.70 13.18 3.80
CA VAL A 161 -30.87 12.31 4.65
C VAL A 161 -29.42 12.73 4.55
N ILE A 162 -28.96 13.02 3.34
CA ILE A 162 -27.58 13.40 3.08
C ILE A 162 -27.27 14.81 3.63
N ASP A 163 -28.19 15.77 3.49
CA ASP A 163 -28.07 17.10 4.12
C ASP A 163 -27.94 16.98 5.65
N ALA A 164 -28.71 16.08 6.28
CA ALA A 164 -28.59 15.82 7.71
C ALA A 164 -27.24 15.19 8.09
N ASN A 165 -26.69 14.31 7.25
CA ASN A 165 -25.36 13.73 7.45
C ASN A 165 -24.24 14.76 7.26
N LEU A 166 -24.39 15.70 6.32
CA LEU A 166 -23.44 16.81 6.15
C LEU A 166 -23.40 17.70 7.40
N GLU A 167 -24.55 17.97 8.02
CA GLU A 167 -24.60 18.75 9.26
C GLU A 167 -23.88 18.00 10.39
N ARG A 168 -24.12 16.70 10.54
CA ARG A 168 -23.38 15.85 11.50
C ARG A 168 -21.88 15.87 11.23
N THR A 169 -21.48 15.80 9.96
CA THR A 169 -20.08 15.88 9.53
C THR A 169 -19.44 17.21 9.92
N SER A 170 -20.18 18.31 9.78
CA SER A 170 -19.74 19.64 10.21
C SER A 170 -19.55 19.73 11.73
N VAL A 171 -20.42 19.09 12.52
CA VAL A 171 -20.25 18.95 13.97
C VAL A 171 -18.98 18.16 14.31
N LEU A 172 -18.74 17.02 13.66
CA LEU A 172 -17.54 16.20 13.86
C LEU A 172 -16.26 16.98 13.53
N LEU A 173 -16.25 17.75 12.44
CA LEU A 173 -15.16 18.64 12.06
C LEU A 173 -14.84 19.67 13.15
N ASN A 174 -15.87 20.34 13.69
CA ASN A 174 -15.70 21.33 14.75
C ASN A 174 -15.14 20.68 16.03
N GLN A 175 -15.63 19.49 16.40
CA GLN A 175 -15.11 18.72 17.53
C GLN A 175 -13.65 18.31 17.29
N ALA A 176 -13.32 17.79 16.11
CA ALA A 176 -11.95 17.39 15.76
C ALA A 176 -10.99 18.58 15.85
N GLN A 177 -11.38 19.76 15.35
CA GLN A 177 -10.59 20.98 15.47
C GLN A 177 -10.40 21.41 16.94
N ALA A 178 -11.43 21.27 17.78
CA ALA A 178 -11.31 21.54 19.21
C ALA A 178 -10.34 20.58 19.91
N HIS A 179 -10.35 19.28 19.55
CA HIS A 179 -9.38 18.30 20.03
C HIS A 179 -7.96 18.63 19.56
N ALA A 180 -7.77 18.96 18.28
CA ALA A 180 -6.48 19.33 17.72
C ALA A 180 -5.88 20.60 18.36
N LYS A 181 -6.70 21.61 18.70
CA LYS A 181 -6.26 22.79 19.47
C LYS A 181 -5.70 22.44 20.85
N GLY A 182 -6.13 21.31 21.43
CA GLY A 182 -5.61 20.77 22.68
C GLY A 182 -4.49 19.73 22.49
N ASN A 183 -3.88 19.63 21.30
CA ASN A 183 -2.90 18.60 20.91
C ASN A 183 -3.40 17.15 21.06
N ARG A 184 -4.73 16.95 21.12
CA ARG A 184 -5.38 15.63 21.16
C ARG A 184 -5.64 15.13 19.75
N TYR A 185 -4.57 14.91 18.99
CA TYR A 185 -4.67 14.56 17.57
C TYR A 185 -5.29 13.18 17.33
N LYS A 186 -5.07 12.21 18.22
CA LYS A 186 -5.64 10.87 18.09
C LYS A 186 -7.17 10.89 18.09
N GLU A 187 -7.77 11.62 19.03
CA GLU A 187 -9.22 11.82 19.12
C GLU A 187 -9.75 12.62 17.93
N ALA A 188 -9.00 13.64 17.50
CA ALA A 188 -9.36 14.42 16.32
C ALA A 188 -9.38 13.57 15.04
N ILE A 189 -8.38 12.73 14.82
CA ILE A 189 -8.30 11.80 13.68
C ILE A 189 -9.49 10.84 13.70
N PHE A 190 -9.81 10.24 14.86
CA PHE A 190 -10.95 9.33 14.97
C PHE A 190 -12.28 9.99 14.55
N LEU A 191 -12.52 11.24 14.96
CA LEU A 191 -13.71 11.99 14.55
C LEU A 191 -13.71 12.28 13.03
N LEU A 192 -12.55 12.60 12.46
CA LEU A 192 -12.41 12.86 11.02
C LEU A 192 -12.55 11.58 10.18
N ASP A 193 -12.07 10.43 10.64
CA ASP A 193 -12.25 9.15 9.93
C ASP A 193 -13.73 8.75 9.85
N ASN A 194 -14.50 8.99 10.91
CA ASN A 194 -15.95 8.79 10.92
C ASN A 194 -16.66 9.73 9.93
N ALA A 195 -16.26 11.01 9.93
CA ALA A 195 -16.77 12.01 8.98
C ALA A 195 -16.44 11.63 7.53
N TYR A 196 -15.20 11.19 7.28
CA TYR A 196 -14.74 10.75 5.96
C TYR A 196 -15.58 9.56 5.46
N THR A 197 -15.73 8.54 6.29
CA THR A 197 -16.48 7.32 5.93
C THR A 197 -17.95 7.64 5.59
N ALA A 198 -18.61 8.46 6.41
CA ALA A 198 -19.98 8.90 6.15
C ALA A 198 -20.07 9.70 4.85
N GLY A 199 -19.17 10.67 4.66
CA GLY A 199 -19.16 11.53 3.49
C GLY A 199 -18.88 10.79 2.17
N VAL A 200 -17.98 9.79 2.17
CA VAL A 200 -17.76 8.92 0.99
C VAL A 200 -19.02 8.12 0.67
N SER A 201 -19.68 7.56 1.69
CA SER A 201 -20.94 6.83 1.49
C SER A 201 -22.03 7.73 0.89
N ASP A 202 -22.16 8.95 1.39
CA ASP A 202 -23.12 9.94 0.89
C ASP A 202 -22.82 10.35 -0.56
N LEU A 203 -21.55 10.61 -0.90
CA LEU A 203 -21.14 10.90 -2.27
C LEU A 203 -21.46 9.73 -3.21
N ASN A 204 -21.25 8.49 -2.78
CA ASN A 204 -21.60 7.32 -3.60
C ASN A 204 -23.11 7.24 -3.88
N ILE A 205 -23.95 7.58 -2.90
CA ILE A 205 -25.41 7.64 -3.09
C ILE A 205 -25.76 8.74 -4.10
N LEU A 206 -25.16 9.93 -4.00
CA LEU A 206 -25.41 11.03 -4.93
C LEU A 206 -24.93 10.74 -6.34
N MET A 207 -23.78 10.08 -6.48
CA MET A 207 -23.31 9.64 -7.79
C MET A 207 -24.28 8.61 -8.38
N GLY A 208 -24.77 7.67 -7.57
CA GLY A 208 -25.81 6.72 -8.00
C GLY A 208 -27.13 7.38 -8.40
N SER A 209 -27.56 8.45 -7.73
CA SER A 209 -28.77 9.20 -8.09
C SER A 209 -28.57 10.13 -9.29
N ALA A 210 -27.39 10.75 -9.43
CA ALA A 210 -27.02 11.55 -10.59
C ALA A 210 -26.85 10.72 -11.87
N VAL A 211 -26.39 9.45 -11.76
CA VAL A 211 -26.36 8.52 -12.90
C VAL A 211 -27.78 8.17 -13.36
N LYS A 212 -28.77 8.10 -12.46
CA LYS A 212 -30.18 7.84 -12.84
C LYS A 212 -30.86 8.99 -13.58
N SER A 213 -30.38 10.23 -13.48
CA SER A 213 -30.96 11.37 -14.20
C SER A 213 -30.45 11.51 -15.64
N TYR A 214 -29.43 10.75 -16.04
CA TYR A 214 -29.07 10.52 -17.44
C TYR A 214 -29.78 9.28 -17.95
N GLU A 215 -31.07 9.39 -18.31
CA GLU A 215 -31.69 8.40 -19.19
C GLU A 215 -30.94 8.41 -20.53
N LEU A 216 -29.97 7.50 -20.71
CA LEU A 216 -29.34 7.28 -22.01
C LEU A 216 -30.42 6.79 -22.97
N LYS A 217 -30.83 7.66 -23.90
CA LYS A 217 -31.71 7.30 -25.00
C LYS A 217 -30.86 6.85 -26.17
N PHE A 218 -30.86 5.55 -26.43
CA PHE A 218 -30.22 4.98 -27.62
C PHE A 218 -31.16 5.11 -28.82
N ASN A 219 -30.62 5.50 -29.97
CA ASN A 219 -31.38 5.61 -31.21
C ASN A 219 -31.55 4.26 -31.91
N SER A 220 -30.78 3.24 -31.50
CA SER A 220 -30.90 1.86 -32.01
C SER A 220 -30.31 0.82 -31.05
N PRO A 221 -30.72 -0.47 -31.15
CA PRO A 221 -30.09 -1.57 -30.41
C PRO A 221 -28.60 -1.76 -30.70
N VAL A 222 -28.13 -1.35 -31.88
CA VAL A 222 -26.70 -1.41 -32.24
C VAL A 222 -25.89 -0.43 -31.38
N GLU A 223 -26.43 0.79 -31.21
CA GLU A 223 -25.82 1.84 -30.40
C GLU A 223 -25.80 1.44 -28.92
N GLU A 224 -26.91 0.90 -28.41
CA GLU A 224 -27.01 0.38 -27.05
C GLU A 224 -26.00 -0.77 -26.82
N PHE A 225 -25.88 -1.70 -27.77
CA PHE A 225 -24.91 -2.78 -27.65
C PHE A 225 -23.46 -2.26 -27.60
N ALA A 226 -23.10 -1.28 -28.44
CA ALA A 226 -21.77 -0.68 -28.41
C ALA A 226 -21.48 0.04 -27.09
N HIS A 227 -22.48 0.70 -26.52
CA HIS A 227 -22.40 1.29 -25.18
C HIS A 227 -22.16 0.23 -24.12
N GLU A 228 -22.94 -0.86 -24.11
CA GLU A 228 -22.77 -1.94 -23.14
C GLU A 228 -21.41 -2.66 -23.27
N VAL A 229 -20.84 -2.76 -24.47
CA VAL A 229 -19.47 -3.28 -24.67
C VAL A 229 -18.44 -2.37 -23.99
N THR A 230 -18.60 -1.06 -24.13
CA THR A 230 -17.72 -0.07 -23.47
C THR A 230 -17.85 -0.18 -21.96
N ARG A 231 -19.08 -0.23 -21.45
CA ARG A 231 -19.37 -0.40 -20.02
C ARG A 231 -18.72 -1.68 -19.47
N TYR A 232 -18.89 -2.81 -20.17
CA TYR A 232 -18.27 -4.08 -19.80
C TYR A 232 -16.74 -3.96 -19.67
N HIS A 233 -16.07 -3.34 -20.66
CA HIS A 233 -14.61 -3.19 -20.65
C HIS A 233 -14.13 -2.39 -19.44
N SER A 234 -14.81 -1.29 -19.11
CA SER A 234 -14.48 -0.49 -17.93
C SER A 234 -14.49 -1.32 -16.64
N TYR A 235 -15.45 -2.25 -16.47
CA TYR A 235 -15.46 -3.15 -15.32
C TYR A 235 -14.35 -4.21 -15.38
N GLU A 236 -14.05 -4.74 -16.57
CA GLU A 236 -12.99 -5.76 -16.73
C GLU A 236 -11.61 -5.17 -16.40
N GLU A 237 -11.35 -3.92 -16.78
CA GLU A 237 -10.10 -3.21 -16.49
C GLU A 237 -9.87 -2.96 -15.00
N LEU A 238 -10.94 -2.87 -14.19
CA LEU A 238 -10.84 -2.68 -12.74
C LEU A 238 -10.37 -3.93 -12.00
N ILE A 239 -10.52 -5.13 -12.57
CA ILE A 239 -10.14 -6.39 -11.93
C ILE A 239 -8.65 -6.43 -11.55
N PRO A 240 -7.69 -6.23 -12.48
CA PRO A 240 -6.27 -6.24 -12.12
C PRO A 240 -5.88 -5.11 -11.15
N ILE A 241 -6.54 -3.96 -11.24
CA ILE A 241 -6.31 -2.83 -10.31
C ILE A 241 -6.76 -3.23 -8.90
N ALA A 242 -7.95 -3.84 -8.77
CA ALA A 242 -8.47 -4.31 -7.50
C ALA A 242 -7.56 -5.39 -6.87
N TYR A 243 -6.98 -6.29 -7.66
CA TYR A 243 -5.99 -7.25 -7.14
C TYR A 243 -4.74 -6.57 -6.57
N ALA A 244 -4.21 -5.57 -7.29
CA ALA A 244 -2.98 -4.86 -6.90
C ALA A 244 -3.18 -4.02 -5.63
N GLU A 245 -4.28 -3.27 -5.57
CA GLU A 245 -4.55 -2.30 -4.50
C GLU A 245 -5.12 -2.94 -3.24
N LEU A 246 -6.09 -3.87 -3.39
CA LEU A 246 -6.83 -4.42 -2.25
C LEU A 246 -6.16 -5.65 -1.63
N LYS A 247 -5.21 -6.28 -2.34
CA LYS A 247 -4.46 -7.48 -1.91
C LYS A 247 -5.33 -8.54 -1.21
N PRO A 248 -6.41 -8.99 -1.86
CA PRO A 248 -7.36 -9.92 -1.26
C PRO A 248 -6.73 -11.31 -1.03
N GLY A 249 -7.27 -12.07 -0.09
CA GLY A 249 -6.80 -13.44 0.19
C GLY A 249 -7.04 -14.40 -0.98
N GLU A 250 -6.23 -15.46 -1.07
CA GLU A 250 -6.26 -16.42 -2.20
C GLU A 250 -7.65 -17.02 -2.49
N GLY A 251 -8.46 -17.28 -1.47
CA GLY A 251 -9.82 -17.79 -1.64
C GLY A 251 -10.73 -16.81 -2.40
N ASN A 252 -10.63 -15.52 -2.09
CA ASN A 252 -11.41 -14.48 -2.76
C ASN A 252 -10.90 -14.24 -4.19
N ILE A 253 -9.59 -14.37 -4.42
CA ILE A 253 -9.02 -14.31 -5.77
C ILE A 253 -9.62 -15.42 -6.64
N LYS A 254 -9.56 -16.68 -6.20
CA LYS A 254 -10.10 -17.82 -6.96
C LYS A 254 -11.60 -17.69 -7.26
N LEU A 255 -12.38 -17.24 -6.27
CA LEU A 255 -13.81 -17.02 -6.47
C LEU A 255 -14.07 -15.88 -7.47
N SER A 256 -13.33 -14.78 -7.37
CA SER A 256 -13.40 -13.67 -8.32
C SER A 256 -13.04 -14.12 -9.74
N GLU A 257 -11.97 -14.90 -9.90
CA GLU A 257 -11.54 -15.46 -11.19
C GLU A 257 -12.63 -16.32 -11.84
N SER A 258 -13.38 -17.11 -11.07
CA SER A 258 -14.50 -17.88 -11.62
C SER A 258 -15.59 -16.98 -12.21
N TYR A 259 -15.94 -15.88 -11.54
CA TYR A 259 -16.91 -14.91 -12.06
C TYR A 259 -16.38 -14.15 -13.28
N VAL A 260 -15.08 -13.82 -13.30
CA VAL A 260 -14.44 -13.21 -14.48
C VAL A 260 -14.49 -14.16 -15.67
N GLN A 261 -14.26 -15.46 -15.46
CA GLN A 261 -14.35 -16.44 -16.54
C GLN A 261 -15.78 -16.63 -17.05
N GLU A 262 -16.77 -16.74 -16.15
CA GLU A 262 -18.19 -16.75 -16.53
C GLU A 262 -18.56 -15.52 -17.35
N SER A 263 -18.10 -14.35 -16.92
CA SER A 263 -18.33 -13.08 -17.59
C SER A 263 -17.76 -13.06 -19.01
N ARG A 264 -16.50 -13.47 -19.19
CA ARG A 264 -15.84 -13.54 -20.51
C ARG A 264 -16.58 -14.47 -21.47
N ASN A 265 -17.03 -15.62 -20.99
CA ASN A 265 -17.84 -16.54 -21.79
C ASN A 265 -19.17 -15.88 -22.22
N GLY A 266 -19.80 -15.13 -21.32
CA GLY A 266 -21.00 -14.33 -21.60
C GLY A 266 -20.75 -13.25 -22.65
N ARG A 267 -19.68 -12.47 -22.53
CA ARG A 267 -19.26 -11.47 -23.51
C ARG A 267 -19.06 -12.09 -24.89
N ASP A 268 -18.31 -13.19 -24.98
CA ASP A 268 -18.04 -13.86 -26.25
C ASP A 268 -19.32 -14.41 -26.90
N THR A 269 -20.30 -14.82 -26.09
CA THR A 269 -21.63 -15.23 -26.56
C THR A 269 -22.42 -14.02 -27.08
N ALA A 270 -22.42 -12.91 -26.34
CA ALA A 270 -23.07 -11.68 -26.76
C ALA A 270 -22.50 -11.14 -28.07
N LEU A 271 -21.18 -11.15 -28.25
CA LEU A 271 -20.53 -10.75 -29.50
C LEU A 271 -20.96 -11.62 -30.68
N LYS A 272 -21.13 -12.93 -30.49
CA LYS A 272 -21.64 -13.83 -31.54
C LYS A 272 -23.10 -13.55 -31.88
N GLN A 273 -23.95 -13.28 -30.88
CA GLN A 273 -25.36 -12.92 -31.09
C GLN A 273 -25.47 -11.61 -31.88
N ALA A 274 -24.70 -10.59 -31.50
CA ALA A 274 -24.65 -9.32 -32.21
C ALA A 274 -24.12 -9.46 -33.65
N ALA A 275 -23.10 -10.29 -33.88
CA ALA A 275 -22.61 -10.59 -35.22
C ALA A 275 -23.67 -11.30 -36.10
N GLY A 276 -24.60 -12.03 -35.48
CA GLY A 276 -25.77 -12.61 -36.14
C GLY A 276 -26.94 -11.63 -36.35
N GLY A 277 -26.79 -10.37 -35.94
CA GLY A 277 -27.82 -9.32 -36.02
C GLY A 277 -28.82 -9.30 -34.86
N ASP A 278 -28.70 -10.22 -33.90
CA ASP A 278 -29.56 -10.28 -32.72
C ASP A 278 -28.99 -9.41 -31.58
N HIS A 279 -29.02 -8.09 -31.80
CA HIS A 279 -28.51 -7.12 -30.84
C HIS A 279 -29.33 -7.09 -29.54
N GLN A 280 -30.62 -7.38 -29.59
CA GLN A 280 -31.47 -7.35 -28.39
C GLN A 280 -31.08 -8.44 -27.39
N THR A 281 -30.90 -9.68 -27.87
CA THR A 281 -30.41 -10.79 -27.04
C THR A 281 -28.96 -10.58 -26.62
N ALA A 282 -28.14 -10.01 -27.50
CA ALA A 282 -26.75 -9.67 -27.20
C ALA A 282 -26.62 -8.68 -26.04
N ILE A 283 -27.43 -7.62 -26.02
CA ILE A 283 -27.48 -6.64 -24.92
C ILE A 283 -27.78 -7.34 -23.59
N GLY A 284 -28.84 -8.16 -23.53
CA GLY A 284 -29.21 -8.86 -22.29
C GLY A 284 -28.13 -9.82 -21.80
N THR A 285 -27.51 -10.56 -22.72
CA THR A 285 -26.40 -11.47 -22.41
C THR A 285 -25.18 -10.71 -21.87
N LEU A 286 -24.87 -9.56 -22.46
CA LEU A 286 -23.73 -8.72 -22.05
C LEU A 286 -23.98 -8.04 -20.70
N GLN A 287 -25.20 -7.58 -20.43
CA GLN A 287 -25.58 -7.03 -19.14
C GLN A 287 -25.44 -8.05 -18.01
N GLU A 288 -25.84 -9.30 -18.23
CA GLU A 288 -25.63 -10.39 -17.26
C GLU A 288 -24.13 -10.67 -17.06
N ALA A 289 -23.34 -10.65 -18.14
CA ALA A 289 -21.89 -10.76 -18.05
C ALA A 289 -21.27 -9.63 -17.21
N THR A 290 -21.73 -8.38 -17.36
CA THR A 290 -21.30 -7.23 -16.54
C THR A 290 -21.64 -7.42 -15.06
N LYS A 291 -22.82 -7.97 -14.72
CA LYS A 291 -23.18 -8.28 -13.32
C LYS A 291 -22.23 -9.32 -12.69
N ARG A 292 -21.69 -10.26 -13.48
CA ARG A 292 -20.67 -11.19 -13.02
C ARG A 292 -19.36 -10.47 -12.69
N LEU A 293 -18.93 -9.48 -13.48
CA LEU A 293 -17.76 -8.65 -13.14
C LEU A 293 -17.99 -7.81 -11.89
N GLN A 294 -19.17 -7.19 -11.75
CA GLN A 294 -19.52 -6.46 -10.53
C GLN A 294 -19.47 -7.38 -9.30
N THR A 295 -19.93 -8.62 -9.42
CA THR A 295 -19.84 -9.62 -8.35
C THR A 295 -18.39 -10.02 -8.07
N ALA A 296 -17.58 -10.20 -9.12
CA ALA A 296 -16.15 -10.44 -8.99
C ALA A 296 -15.43 -9.32 -8.22
N LEU A 297 -15.73 -8.05 -8.53
CA LEU A 297 -15.19 -6.88 -7.85
C LEU A 297 -15.64 -6.79 -6.39
N ARG A 298 -16.92 -7.08 -6.11
CA ARG A 298 -17.44 -7.15 -4.73
C ARG A 298 -16.73 -8.22 -3.90
N THR A 299 -16.45 -9.39 -4.47
CA THR A 299 -15.67 -10.44 -3.81
C THR A 299 -14.25 -9.97 -3.44
N LEU A 300 -13.68 -9.04 -4.20
CA LEU A 300 -12.38 -8.43 -3.91
C LEU A 300 -12.45 -7.27 -2.92
N GLY A 301 -13.65 -6.87 -2.49
CA GLY A 301 -13.87 -5.77 -1.55
C GLY A 301 -14.15 -4.42 -2.21
N LEU A 302 -14.33 -4.38 -3.54
CA LEU A 302 -14.73 -3.16 -4.24
C LEU A 302 -16.25 -3.14 -4.44
N THR A 303 -16.93 -2.23 -3.74
CA THR A 303 -18.37 -1.98 -3.96
C THR A 303 -18.54 -1.10 -5.19
N VAL A 304 -19.27 -1.61 -6.20
CA VAL A 304 -19.61 -0.84 -7.39
C VAL A 304 -21.12 -0.59 -7.41
N PRO A 305 -21.59 0.62 -7.78
CA PRO A 305 -23.00 0.91 -7.93
C PRO A 305 -23.67 -0.04 -8.93
N GLU A 306 -24.91 -0.44 -8.64
CA GLU A 306 -25.76 -1.27 -9.52
C GLU A 306 -26.25 -0.48 -10.74
#